data_AF-A0A4R5K1Y5-F1
#
_entry.id   AF-A0A4R5K1Y5-F1
#
_cell.length_a   1.000
_cell.length_b   1.000
_cell.length_c   1.000
_cell.angle_alpha   90.00
_cell.angle_beta   90.00
_cell.angle_gamma   90.00
#
_symmetry.space_group_name_H-M   'P 1'
#
loop_
_entity.id
_entity.type
_entity.pdbx_description
1 polymer ?
#
loop_
_entity_poly.entity_id
_entity_poly.type
_entity_poly.pdbx_seq_one_letter_code
_entity_poly.pdbx_strand_id
1 'polypeptide(L)'
;MINGIRNAVLFFGFIASFQAYAWNYNLIQDMGVNGAYRYCKYDNGKVYTVNAAEICQISISDSSPGFGTGKGFLQGEYADGMSKVCVYNVLGQEKAIRISSVSICPATADF
;
A
#
# COMPACT_ATOMS: atom_id res chain seq x y z
N MET A 1 -7.06 40.96 -43.49
CA MET A 1 -8.51 41.12 -43.32
C MET A 1 -8.94 40.23 -42.14
N ILE A 2 -9.46 40.85 -41.06
CA ILE A 2 -10.50 40.44 -40.07
C ILE A 2 -10.85 38.93 -40.02
N ASN A 3 -10.81 38.18 -38.91
CA ASN A 3 -11.63 38.17 -37.67
C ASN A 3 -11.09 36.97 -36.82
N GLY A 4 -10.95 36.94 -35.49
CA GLY A 4 -11.96 37.14 -34.45
C GLY A 4 -12.72 35.84 -34.13
N ILE A 5 -12.33 35.06 -33.10
CA ILE A 5 -13.19 34.18 -32.27
C ILE A 5 -12.45 33.85 -30.95
N ARG A 6 -13.15 34.12 -29.85
CA ARG A 6 -12.84 33.79 -28.45
C ARG A 6 -13.07 32.29 -28.24
N ASN A 7 -12.18 31.53 -27.59
CA ASN A 7 -12.56 30.49 -26.61
C ASN A 7 -11.42 29.57 -26.12
N ALA A 8 -11.58 29.22 -24.84
CA ALA A 8 -11.11 28.01 -24.16
C ALA A 8 -9.59 27.87 -23.94
N VAL A 9 -9.16 28.36 -22.77
CA VAL A 9 -8.00 27.81 -22.04
C VAL A 9 -8.34 26.36 -21.68
N LEU A 10 -7.93 25.40 -22.51
CA LEU A 10 -7.94 23.98 -22.17
C LEU A 10 -6.75 23.69 -21.25
N PHE A 11 -6.99 23.70 -19.95
CA PHE A 11 -6.11 23.06 -18.96
C PHE A 11 -6.11 21.55 -19.26
N PHE A 12 -5.15 21.10 -20.09
CA PHE A 12 -4.80 19.69 -20.18
C PHE A 12 -4.12 19.31 -18.86
N GLY A 13 -4.94 18.93 -17.87
CA GLY A 13 -4.49 18.27 -16.65
C GLY A 13 -3.93 16.90 -17.02
N PHE A 14 -2.60 16.83 -17.10
CA PHE A 14 -1.88 15.56 -17.16
C PHE A 14 -1.95 14.95 -15.75
N ILE A 15 -2.99 14.16 -15.49
CA ILE A 15 -3.05 13.35 -14.26
C ILE A 15 -2.08 12.21 -14.48
N ALA A 16 -0.84 12.36 -13.99
CA ALA A 16 0.09 11.26 -13.93
C ALA A 16 -0.51 10.21 -12.98
N SER A 17 -1.02 9.11 -13.54
CA SER A 17 -1.42 7.94 -12.78
C SER A 17 -0.17 7.36 -12.12
N PHE A 18 0.09 7.72 -10.87
CA PHE A 18 1.13 7.08 -10.07
C PHE A 18 0.67 5.64 -9.81
N GLN A 19 1.12 4.72 -10.66
CA GLN A 19 0.91 3.30 -10.43
C GLN A 19 1.64 2.92 -9.13
N ALA A 20 0.89 2.58 -8.10
CA ALA A 20 1.45 1.99 -6.88
C ALA A 20 2.02 0.61 -7.24
N TYR A 21 3.33 0.51 -7.45
CA TYR A 21 4.00 -0.77 -7.66
C TYR A 21 4.19 -1.47 -6.31
N ALA A 22 3.64 -2.69 -6.19
CA ALA A 22 3.92 -3.56 -5.05
C ALA A 22 5.26 -4.28 -5.30
N TRP A 23 6.24 -4.05 -4.45
CA TRP A 23 7.54 -4.72 -4.51
C TRP A 23 7.50 -5.98 -3.67
N ASN A 24 8.10 -7.05 -4.17
CA ASN A 24 8.27 -8.29 -3.41
C ASN A 24 9.55 -8.20 -2.59
N TYR A 25 9.40 -8.40 -1.29
CA TYR A 25 10.47 -8.35 -0.30
C TYR A 25 10.67 -9.71 0.32
N ASN A 26 11.91 -10.18 0.40
CA ASN A 26 12.25 -11.49 0.93
C ASN A 26 12.55 -11.45 2.42
N LEU A 27 12.21 -12.53 3.13
CA LEU A 27 12.53 -12.68 4.54
C LEU A 27 14.05 -12.73 4.74
N ILE A 28 14.58 -11.79 5.51
CA ILE A 28 15.97 -11.81 5.97
C ILE A 28 16.09 -12.63 7.24
N GLN A 29 15.18 -12.42 8.19
CA GLN A 29 15.32 -13.00 9.53
C GLN A 29 13.97 -13.17 10.24
N ASP A 30 13.73 -14.37 10.76
CA ASP A 30 12.69 -14.62 11.77
C ASP A 30 13.27 -14.22 13.14
N MET A 31 12.68 -13.19 13.74
CA MET A 31 13.09 -12.65 15.05
C MET A 31 12.41 -13.36 16.22
N GLY A 32 11.60 -14.39 15.95
CA GLY A 32 10.92 -15.20 16.95
C GLY A 32 9.57 -14.65 17.38
N VAL A 33 8.99 -15.33 18.37
CA VAL A 33 7.66 -15.01 18.92
C VAL A 33 7.83 -14.21 20.20
N ASN A 34 7.12 -13.10 20.32
CA ASN A 34 6.93 -12.38 21.57
C ASN A 34 5.43 -12.19 21.83
N GLY A 35 4.95 -12.81 22.90
CA GLY A 35 3.52 -12.84 23.23
C GLY A 35 2.69 -13.55 22.15
N ALA A 36 1.69 -12.85 21.62
CA ALA A 36 0.77 -13.37 20.61
C ALA A 36 1.28 -13.17 19.16
N TYR A 37 2.49 -12.63 18.96
CA TYR A 37 2.98 -12.24 17.64
C TYR A 37 4.38 -12.79 17.34
N ARG A 38 4.62 -13.15 16.08
CA ARG A 38 5.94 -13.46 15.53
C ARG A 38 6.46 -12.28 14.71
N TYR A 39 7.74 -11.97 14.86
CA TYR A 39 8.38 -10.81 14.25
C TYR A 39 9.27 -11.24 13.08
N CYS A 40 9.08 -10.63 11.92
CA CYS A 40 9.68 -11.06 10.66
C CYS A 40 10.35 -9.88 9.96
N LYS A 41 11.67 -9.94 9.78
CA LYS A 41 12.46 -8.89 9.14
C LYS A 41 12.67 -9.20 7.66
N TYR A 42 12.37 -8.23 6.79
CA TYR A 42 12.49 -8.38 5.34
C TYR A 42 13.59 -7.48 4.75
N ASP A 43 13.93 -7.70 3.48
CA ASP A 43 14.97 -6.98 2.73
C ASP A 43 14.65 -5.51 2.44
N ASN A 44 13.40 -5.08 2.64
CA ASN A 44 13.05 -3.67 2.76
C ASN A 44 13.49 -3.01 4.08
N GLY A 45 14.10 -3.76 4.99
CA GLY A 45 14.56 -3.28 6.28
C GLY A 45 13.46 -3.14 7.34
N LYS A 46 12.20 -3.48 7.02
CA LYS A 46 11.07 -3.42 7.97
C LYS A 46 10.88 -4.74 8.70
N VAL A 47 10.22 -4.66 9.86
CA VAL A 47 9.79 -5.82 10.66
C VAL A 47 8.27 -5.89 10.65
N TYR A 48 7.72 -7.01 10.20
CA TYR A 48 6.29 -7.28 10.17
C TYR A 48 5.92 -8.24 11.28
N THR A 49 4.70 -8.11 11.79
CA THR A 49 4.16 -9.03 12.79
C THR A 49 3.13 -9.95 12.16
N VAL A 50 3.29 -11.24 12.36
CA VAL A 50 2.27 -12.26 12.08
C VAL A 50 1.79 -12.88 13.38
N ASN A 51 0.74 -13.71 13.35
CA ASN A 51 0.30 -14.40 14.55
C ASN A 51 1.41 -15.32 15.08
N ALA A 52 1.51 -15.52 16.40
CA ALA A 52 2.48 -16.43 17.01
C ALA A 52 2.41 -17.87 16.44
N ALA A 53 1.22 -18.32 16.05
CA ALA A 53 0.99 -19.63 15.44
C ALA A 53 1.38 -19.70 13.96
N GLU A 54 1.59 -18.54 13.32
CA GLU A 54 1.98 -18.44 11.93
C GLU A 54 3.50 -18.26 11.80
N ILE A 55 4.04 -18.73 10.68
CA ILE A 55 5.46 -18.62 10.34
C ILE A 55 5.67 -17.38 9.48
N CYS A 56 6.85 -16.77 9.54
CA CYS A 56 7.21 -15.69 8.63
C CYS A 56 7.08 -16.13 7.17
N GLN A 57 6.30 -15.38 6.38
CA GLN A 57 6.18 -15.64 4.95
C GLN A 57 7.53 -15.38 4.27
N ILE A 58 7.92 -16.25 3.34
CA ILE A 58 9.24 -16.14 2.70
C ILE A 58 9.39 -14.89 1.83
N SER A 59 8.27 -14.40 1.30
CA SER A 59 8.18 -13.14 0.59
C SER A 59 6.85 -12.45 0.87
N ILE A 60 6.88 -11.12 0.89
CA ILE A 60 5.70 -10.26 1.05
C ILE A 60 5.67 -9.21 -0.04
N SER A 61 4.50 -8.73 -0.41
CA SER A 61 4.35 -7.60 -1.32
C SER A 61 4.00 -6.35 -0.52
N ASP A 62 4.89 -5.36 -0.47
CA ASP A 62 4.62 -4.04 0.16
C ASP A 62 4.92 -2.91 -0.84
N SER A 63 4.16 -1.84 -0.73
CA SER A 63 4.08 -0.75 -1.71
C SER A 63 5.02 0.43 -1.40
N SER A 64 5.91 0.35 -0.40
CA SER A 64 6.89 1.44 -0.23
C SER A 64 8.11 1.12 0.66
N PRO A 65 9.34 1.47 0.19
CA PRO A 65 10.48 1.74 1.06
C PRO A 65 10.19 3.01 1.87
N GLY A 66 10.40 2.92 3.18
CA GLY A 66 9.78 3.77 4.19
C GLY A 66 9.93 5.28 4.03
N PHE A 67 8.81 5.98 4.27
CA PHE A 67 8.68 7.16 5.12
C PHE A 67 7.20 7.19 5.56
N GLY A 68 6.94 7.40 6.85
CA GLY A 68 5.62 7.37 7.47
C GLY A 68 5.28 6.03 8.12
N THR A 69 5.77 5.81 9.34
CA THR A 69 5.11 4.91 10.30
C THR A 69 3.92 5.63 10.89
N GLY A 70 2.75 4.98 10.95
CA GLY A 70 1.55 5.61 11.49
C GLY A 70 0.23 5.02 11.00
N LYS A 71 -0.86 5.56 11.55
CA LYS A 71 -2.23 5.22 11.13
C LYS A 71 -2.48 5.77 9.72
N GLY A 72 -2.72 4.88 8.78
CA GLY A 72 -3.24 5.16 7.46
C GLY A 72 -4.76 5.20 7.43
N PHE A 73 -5.33 6.11 6.66
CA PHE A 73 -6.77 6.23 6.44
C PHE A 73 -7.14 5.77 5.04
N LEU A 74 -8.15 4.91 4.91
CA LEU A 74 -8.58 4.35 3.64
C LEU A 74 -8.96 5.47 2.66
N GLN A 75 -8.33 5.47 1.49
CA GLN A 75 -8.62 6.37 0.38
C GLN A 75 -9.44 5.68 -0.70
N GLY A 76 -9.23 4.38 -0.90
CA GLY A 76 -9.95 3.63 -1.90
C GLY A 76 -9.60 2.15 -1.88
N GLU A 77 -10.35 1.39 -2.67
CA GLU A 77 -10.12 -0.03 -2.86
C GLU A 77 -10.40 -0.43 -4.30
N TYR A 78 -9.66 -1.41 -4.81
CA TYR A 78 -9.93 -1.99 -6.13
C TYR A 78 -9.74 -3.51 -6.11
N ALA A 79 -10.54 -4.19 -6.92
CA ALA A 79 -10.45 -5.64 -7.06
C ALA A 79 -9.26 -6.01 -7.95
N ASP A 80 -8.52 -7.03 -7.55
CA ASP A 80 -7.36 -7.58 -8.25
C ASP A 80 -7.46 -9.11 -8.22
N GLY A 81 -8.22 -9.63 -9.19
CA GLY A 81 -8.54 -11.06 -9.32
C GLY A 81 -9.30 -11.59 -8.11
N MET A 82 -8.68 -12.54 -7.39
CA MET A 82 -9.24 -13.14 -6.17
C MET A 82 -8.93 -12.34 -4.90
N SER A 83 -8.28 -11.19 -5.04
CA SER A 83 -7.89 -10.32 -3.94
C SER A 83 -8.41 -8.91 -4.16
N LYS A 84 -8.36 -8.09 -3.12
CA LYS A 84 -8.70 -6.67 -3.16
C LYS A 84 -7.51 -5.90 -2.62
N VAL A 85 -7.14 -4.83 -3.31
CA VAL A 85 -6.11 -3.90 -2.85
C VAL A 85 -6.79 -2.72 -2.16
N CYS A 86 -6.41 -2.48 -0.92
CA CYS A 86 -6.89 -1.39 -0.09
C CYS A 86 -5.80 -0.32 -0.02
N VAL A 87 -6.14 0.89 -0.44
CA VAL A 87 -5.24 2.03 -0.55
C VAL A 87 -5.49 2.99 0.60
N TYR A 88 -4.45 3.35 1.33
CA TYR A 88 -4.47 4.20 2.52
C TYR A 88 -3.56 5.41 2.35
N ASN A 89 -3.96 6.53 2.95
CA ASN A 89 -3.12 7.70 3.13
C ASN A 89 -2.51 7.67 4.54
N VAL A 90 -1.19 7.53 4.62
CA VAL A 90 -0.39 7.63 5.83
C VAL A 90 0.40 8.93 5.77
N LEU A 91 -0.01 9.95 6.53
CA LEU A 91 0.71 11.24 6.64
C LEU A 91 1.05 11.88 5.28
N GLY A 92 0.13 11.81 4.31
CA GLY A 92 0.32 12.35 2.96
C GLY A 92 1.00 11.40 1.97
N GLN A 93 1.21 10.13 2.35
CA GLN A 93 1.78 9.10 1.48
C GLN A 93 0.76 7.99 1.22
N GLU A 94 0.69 7.51 -0.01
CA GLU A 94 -0.19 6.41 -0.36
C GLU A 94 0.49 5.06 -0.08
N LYS A 95 -0.20 4.19 0.68
CA LYS A 95 0.22 2.83 1.01
C LYS A 95 -0.90 1.87 0.69
N ALA A 96 -0.58 0.69 0.19
CA ALA A 96 -1.56 -0.33 -0.14
C ALA A 96 -1.30 -1.63 0.61
N ILE A 97 -2.38 -2.26 1.09
CA ILE A 97 -2.38 -3.64 1.58
C ILE A 97 -3.29 -4.48 0.70
N ARG A 98 -3.01 -5.77 0.58
CA ARG A 98 -3.81 -6.71 -0.19
C ARG A 98 -4.58 -7.63 0.76
N ILE A 99 -5.89 -7.71 0.59
CA ILE A 99 -6.78 -8.56 1.37
C ILE A 99 -7.58 -9.49 0.44
N SER A 100 -8.39 -10.39 1.02
CA SER A 100 -9.28 -11.25 0.24
C SER A 100 -10.37 -10.42 -0.48
N SER A 101 -10.82 -10.85 -1.66
CA SER A 101 -11.85 -10.13 -2.42
C SER A 101 -13.19 -9.99 -1.68
N VAL A 102 -13.49 -10.95 -0.80
CA VAL A 102 -14.69 -10.98 0.04
C VAL A 102 -14.56 -10.18 1.33
N SER A 103 -13.35 -9.76 1.70
CA SER A 103 -13.14 -8.91 2.89
C SER A 103 -13.32 -7.43 2.58
N ILE A 104 -13.85 -6.70 3.55
CA ILE A 104 -13.96 -5.23 3.52
C ILE A 104 -12.61 -4.63 3.91
N CYS A 105 -12.17 -3.60 3.18
CA CYS A 105 -10.99 -2.84 3.58
C CYS A 105 -11.24 -2.12 4.91
N PRO A 106 -10.36 -2.29 5.91
CA PRO A 106 -10.40 -1.51 7.12
C PRO A 106 -10.45 0.00 6.82
N ALA A 107 -11.21 0.76 7.60
CA ALA A 107 -11.22 2.21 7.47
C ALA A 107 -9.85 2.83 7.83
N THR A 108 -9.08 2.14 8.68
CA THR A 108 -7.72 2.53 9.08
C THR A 108 -6.81 1.31 9.17
N ALA A 109 -5.54 1.48 8.82
CA ALA A 109 -4.51 0.45 8.96
C ALA A 109 -3.22 1.05 9.55
N ASP A 110 -2.48 0.25 10.31
CA ASP A 110 -1.18 0.67 10.87
C ASP A 110 -0.04 0.23 9.92
N PHE A 111 0.91 1.14 9.66
CA PHE A 111 2.05 0.96 8.75
C PHE A 111 3.39 1.29 9.42
#